data_AF-A0A8T4SWW1-F1
#
_entry.id   AF-A0A8T4SWW1-F1
#
_cell.length_a   1.000
_cell.length_b   1.000
_cell.length_c   1.000
_cell.angle_alpha   90.00
_cell.angle_beta   90.00
_cell.angle_gamma   90.00
#
_symmetry.space_group_name_H-M   'P 1'
#
loop_
_entity.id
_entity.type
_entity.pdbx_description
1 polymer ?
#
loop_
_entity_poly.entity_id
_entity_poly.type
_entity_poly.pdbx_seq_one_letter_code
_entity_poly.pdbx_strand_id
1 'polypeptide(L)'
;MYKIRSPICTLVGHVDHGKCVAGDTLIPLTDGTISTAKQLFKNNFNSKKAKKIDDGIIQYIKDKKVSVFSFDGKSIVSKNISHIWKREANMLIEVKTRSGDTIKTTPEHPFFVFSLEGLKEKRADNFCLIKAPFVVS
;
A
#
# COMPACT_ATOMS: atom_id res chain seq x y z
N MET A 1 -1.15 27.67 14.12
CA MET A 1 -1.08 26.26 14.61
C MET A 1 -1.38 25.34 13.43
N TYR A 2 -0.38 24.87 12.70
CA TYR A 2 -0.59 24.00 11.53
C TYR A 2 -1.03 22.61 12.00
N LYS A 3 -2.30 22.28 11.77
CA LYS A 3 -2.84 20.95 12.03
C LYS A 3 -2.34 20.03 10.92
N ILE A 4 -1.20 19.39 11.14
CA ILE A 4 -0.67 18.37 10.23
C ILE A 4 -1.65 17.21 10.26
N ARG A 5 -2.42 17.07 9.18
CA ARG A 5 -3.25 15.88 8.94
C ARG A 5 -2.29 14.78 8.50
N SER A 6 -2.29 13.64 9.19
CA SER A 6 -1.59 12.45 8.73
C SER A 6 -2.00 12.19 7.28
N PRO A 7 -1.06 12.04 6.33
CA PRO A 7 -1.46 11.67 4.98
C PRO A 7 -2.06 10.28 5.03
N ILE A 8 -3.29 10.17 4.57
CA ILE A 8 -3.91 8.88 4.30
C ILE A 8 -3.25 8.36 3.04
N CYS A 9 -2.28 7.45 3.19
CA CYS A 9 -1.66 6.76 2.07
C CYS A 9 -2.57 5.61 1.66
N THR A 10 -3.42 5.84 0.65
CA THR A 10 -4.26 4.79 0.09
C THR A 10 -3.48 4.01 -0.96
N LEU A 11 -3.28 2.71 -0.70
CA LEU A 11 -2.71 1.76 -1.65
C LEU A 11 -3.82 1.20 -2.54
N VAL A 12 -3.68 1.33 -3.86
CA VAL A 12 -4.59 0.68 -4.81
C VAL A 12 -3.80 -0.22 -5.72
N GLY A 13 -4.03 -1.52 -5.63
CA GLY A 13 -3.60 -2.47 -6.65
C GLY A 13 -4.79 -2.90 -7.48
N HIS A 14 -4.79 -2.60 -8.79
CA HIS A 14 -5.50 -3.47 -9.73
C HIS A 14 -4.94 -4.89 -9.54
N VAL A 15 -5.82 -5.87 -9.38
CA VAL A 15 -5.54 -7.20 -8.81
C VAL A 15 -4.52 -8.02 -9.63
N ASP A 16 -4.18 -7.63 -10.86
CA ASP A 16 -3.44 -8.49 -11.80
C ASP A 16 -2.01 -8.05 -12.16
N HIS A 17 -1.45 -7.04 -11.51
CA HIS A 17 -0.08 -6.62 -11.81
C HIS A 17 0.69 -6.40 -10.53
N GLY A 18 1.63 -7.30 -10.17
CA GLY A 18 2.91 -7.10 -9.45
C GLY A 18 3.02 -6.22 -8.19
N LYS A 19 2.00 -5.44 -7.83
CA LYS A 19 2.07 -4.27 -6.98
C LYS A 19 2.23 -4.73 -5.54
N CYS A 20 3.47 -4.71 -5.07
CA CYS A 20 3.82 -5.13 -3.72
C CYS A 20 4.22 -3.93 -2.88
N VAL A 21 4.02 -4.06 -1.57
CA VAL A 21 4.60 -3.17 -0.57
C VAL A 21 5.61 -3.95 0.26
N ALA A 22 6.57 -3.26 0.85
CA ALA A 22 7.55 -3.90 1.72
C ALA A 22 6.86 -4.55 2.93
N GLY A 23 7.43 -5.65 3.42
CA GLY A 23 6.81 -6.43 4.49
C GLY A 23 6.66 -5.68 5.81
N ASP A 24 7.47 -4.65 6.05
CA ASP A 24 7.43 -3.74 7.20
C ASP A 24 6.41 -2.61 7.05
N THR A 25 5.73 -2.48 5.90
CA THR A 25 4.68 -1.48 5.69
C THR A 25 3.56 -1.63 6.70
N LEU A 26 3.22 -0.54 7.39
CA LEU A 26 2.16 -0.48 8.39
C LEU A 26 0.79 -0.40 7.71
N ILE A 27 -0.13 -1.28 8.11
CA ILE A 27 -1.49 -1.37 7.60
C ILE A 27 -2.46 -1.15 8.77
N PRO A 28 -3.18 -0.01 8.79
CA PRO A 28 -4.27 0.21 9.74
C PRO A 28 -5.46 -0.71 9.42
N LEU A 29 -5.88 -1.49 10.42
CA LEU A 29 -7.07 -2.33 10.36
C LEU A 29 -8.28 -1.58 10.92
N THR A 30 -9.48 -2.02 10.53
CA THR A 30 -10.72 -1.33 10.94
C THR A 30 -11.13 -1.62 12.39
N ASP A 31 -10.48 -2.57 13.05
CA ASP A 31 -10.62 -2.86 14.48
C ASP A 31 -9.78 -1.91 15.36
N GLY A 32 -9.09 -0.94 14.74
CA GLY A 32 -8.24 0.04 15.42
C GLY A 32 -6.79 -0.41 15.61
N THR A 33 -6.45 -1.65 15.26
CA THR A 33 -5.08 -2.15 15.34
C THR A 33 -4.25 -1.74 14.11
N ILE A 34 -2.93 -1.76 14.27
CA ILE A 34 -1.97 -1.56 13.18
C ILE A 34 -1.14 -2.83 13.06
N SER A 35 -1.07 -3.40 11.86
CA SER A 35 -0.27 -4.59 11.58
C SER A 35 0.69 -4.33 10.43
N THR A 36 1.87 -4.94 10.45
CA THR A 36 2.74 -4.91 9.27
C THR A 36 2.18 -5.82 8.16
N ALA A 37 2.44 -5.51 6.90
CA ALA A 37 2.06 -6.37 5.77
C ALA A 37 2.54 -7.82 5.95
N LYS A 38 3.75 -8.00 6.49
CA LYS A 38 4.33 -9.32 6.80
C LYS A 38 3.59 -10.04 7.93
N GLN A 39 3.24 -9.35 9.02
CA GLN A 39 2.45 -9.94 10.10
C GLN A 39 1.05 -10.29 9.63
N LEU A 40 0.40 -9.39 8.88
CA LEU A 40 -0.92 -9.60 8.32
C LEU A 40 -0.94 -10.83 7.40
N PHE A 41 0.08 -11.01 6.57
CA PHE A 41 0.25 -12.23 5.78
C PHE A 41 0.41 -13.45 6.69
N LYS A 42 1.38 -13.44 7.61
CA LYS A 42 1.68 -14.58 8.49
C LYS A 42 0.48 -15.03 9.33
N ASN A 43 -0.24 -14.09 9.94
CA ASN A 43 -1.39 -14.38 10.79
C ASN A 43 -2.55 -14.99 9.99
N ASN A 44 -2.61 -14.67 8.69
CA ASN A 44 -3.68 -15.13 7.82
C ASN A 44 -3.30 -16.33 6.94
N PHE A 45 -2.02 -16.65 6.85
CA PHE A 45 -1.49 -17.70 6.00
C PHE A 45 -1.84 -19.11 6.51
N ASN A 46 -2.19 -19.98 5.58
CA ASN A 46 -2.42 -21.40 5.80
C ASN A 46 -1.87 -22.18 4.59
N SER A 47 -0.81 -22.94 4.83
CA SER A 47 -0.10 -23.68 3.77
C SER A 47 -0.99 -24.66 3.00
N LYS A 48 -2.07 -25.18 3.61
CA LYS A 48 -3.01 -26.10 2.95
C LYS A 48 -3.99 -25.40 2.01
N LYS A 49 -4.25 -24.10 2.23
CA LYS A 49 -5.17 -23.29 1.41
C LYS A 49 -4.45 -22.41 0.38
N ALA A 50 -3.13 -22.30 0.49
CA ALA A 50 -2.31 -21.45 -0.36
C ALA A 50 -2.06 -22.08 -1.73
N LYS A 51 -2.09 -21.26 -2.79
CA LYS A 51 -1.69 -21.62 -4.15
C LYS A 51 -0.33 -20.99 -4.44
N LYS A 52 0.60 -21.79 -4.93
CA LYS A 52 1.85 -21.28 -5.50
C LYS A 52 1.57 -20.72 -6.89
N ILE A 53 2.18 -19.59 -7.20
CA ILE A 53 2.20 -18.95 -8.51
C ILE A 53 3.67 -18.76 -8.91
N ASP A 54 3.93 -18.44 -10.17
CA ASP A 54 5.28 -18.40 -10.73
C ASP A 54 6.26 -17.54 -9.93
N ASP A 55 5.78 -16.44 -9.33
CA ASP A 55 6.62 -15.48 -8.62
C ASP A 55 6.19 -15.25 -7.16
N GLY A 56 5.49 -16.23 -6.56
CA GLY A 56 5.09 -16.13 -5.17
C GLY A 56 3.97 -17.07 -4.74
N ILE A 57 3.18 -16.58 -3.80
CA ILE A 57 2.11 -17.32 -3.16
C ILE A 57 0.88 -16.40 -3.05
N ILE A 58 -0.27 -16.95 -3.43
CA ILE A 58 -1.58 -16.35 -3.24
C ILE A 58 -2.43 -17.25 -2.34
N GLN A 59 -3.19 -16.65 -1.44
CA GLN A 59 -4.21 -17.38 -0.68
C GLN A 59 -5.49 -16.55 -0.59
N TYR A 60 -6.61 -17.21 -0.87
CA TYR A 60 -7.94 -16.65 -0.62
C TYR A 60 -8.28 -16.72 0.88
N ILE A 61 -8.71 -15.60 1.44
CA ILE A 61 -9.00 -15.45 2.88
C ILE A 61 -10.34 -14.73 3.14
N LYS A 62 -11.29 -14.77 2.19
CA LYS A 62 -12.60 -14.09 2.36
C LYS A 62 -13.41 -14.64 3.54
N ASP A 63 -13.12 -15.86 4.00
CA ASP A 63 -13.67 -16.46 5.22
C ASP A 63 -13.15 -15.81 6.51
N LYS A 64 -12.05 -15.06 6.43
CA LYS A 64 -11.48 -14.35 7.58
C LYS A 64 -12.10 -12.96 7.71
N LYS A 65 -12.49 -12.60 8.94
CA LYS A 65 -13.05 -11.29 9.30
C LYS A 65 -11.93 -10.25 9.45
N VAL A 66 -11.16 -10.02 8.40
CA VAL A 66 -10.08 -9.01 8.37
C VAL A 66 -10.45 -7.93 7.38
N SER A 67 -10.54 -6.70 7.86
CA SER A 67 -10.92 -5.53 7.07
C SER A 67 -9.95 -4.36 7.24
N VAL A 68 -9.78 -3.62 6.16
CA VAL A 68 -8.87 -2.47 6.03
C VAL A 68 -9.63 -1.25 5.56
N PHE A 69 -9.07 -0.07 5.80
CA PHE A 69 -9.52 1.16 5.19
C PHE A 69 -9.07 1.22 3.73
N SER A 70 -10.02 1.48 2.83
CA SER A 70 -9.81 1.64 1.38
C SER A 70 -10.39 2.96 0.94
N PHE A 71 -9.96 3.48 -0.21
CA PHE A 71 -10.61 4.61 -0.85
C PHE A 71 -11.41 4.12 -2.06
N ASP A 72 -12.64 4.63 -2.24
CA ASP A 72 -13.54 4.24 -3.34
C ASP A 72 -13.61 5.27 -4.48
N GLY A 73 -12.78 6.31 -4.43
CA GLY A 73 -12.85 7.44 -5.36
C GLY A 73 -13.47 8.70 -4.73
N LYS A 74 -14.26 8.53 -3.66
CA LYS A 74 -14.98 9.64 -3.00
C LYS A 74 -14.71 9.71 -1.51
N SER A 75 -14.67 8.58 -0.83
CA SER A 75 -14.54 8.48 0.62
C SER A 75 -13.69 7.28 1.06
N ILE A 76 -13.24 7.33 2.31
CA ILE A 76 -12.63 6.17 2.96
C ILE A 76 -13.73 5.23 3.43
N VAL A 77 -13.63 3.97 3.02
CA VAL A 77 -14.58 2.89 3.29
C VAL A 77 -13.87 1.69 3.90
N SER A 78 -14.57 0.92 4.72
CA SER A 78 -14.08 -0.37 5.20
C SER A 78 -14.27 -1.43 4.11
N LYS A 79 -13.23 -2.22 3.82
CA LYS A 79 -13.31 -3.37 2.91
C LYS A 79 -12.67 -4.61 3.52
N ASN A 80 -13.34 -5.75 3.34
CA ASN A 80 -12.79 -7.05 3.71
C ASN A 80 -11.68 -7.46 2.74
N ILE A 81 -10.60 -8.03 3.29
CA ILE A 81 -9.52 -8.59 2.49
C ILE A 81 -9.98 -9.92 1.89
N SER A 82 -9.97 -10.02 0.56
CA SER A 82 -10.33 -11.26 -0.14
C SER A 82 -9.13 -12.20 -0.33
N HIS A 83 -7.95 -11.64 -0.54
CA HIS A 83 -6.73 -12.39 -0.84
C HIS A 83 -5.53 -11.79 -0.11
N ILE A 84 -4.58 -12.65 0.22
CA ILE A 84 -3.23 -12.26 0.64
C ILE A 84 -2.23 -12.76 -0.38
N TRP A 85 -1.22 -11.94 -0.64
CA TRP A 85 -0.17 -12.21 -1.61
C TRP A 85 1.18 -12.06 -0.95
N LYS A 86 2.12 -12.95 -1.31
CA LYS A 86 3.53 -12.80 -1.01
C LYS A 86 4.29 -13.10 -2.31
N ARG A 87 4.94 -12.08 -2.85
CA ARG A 87 5.76 -12.19 -4.07
C ARG A 87 7.18 -11.75 -3.75
N GLU A 88 8.11 -12.23 -4.55
CA GLU A 88 9.49 -11.75 -4.53
C GLU A 88 9.60 -10.56 -5.50
N ALA A 89 10.27 -9.49 -5.06
CA ALA A 89 10.47 -8.29 -5.85
C ALA A 89 11.98 -8.05 -5.98
N ASN A 90 12.44 -7.82 -7.22
CA ASN A 90 13.85 -7.56 -7.50
C ASN A 90 14.32 -6.19 -6.97
N MET A 91 13.39 -5.23 -6.89
CA MET A 91 13.67 -3.86 -6.47
C MET A 91 12.48 -3.27 -5.75
N LEU A 92 12.76 -2.46 -4.74
CA LEU A 92 11.79 -1.58 -4.10
C LEU A 92 12.32 -0.14 -4.19
N ILE A 93 11.41 0.80 -4.36
CA ILE A 93 11.69 2.23 -4.24
C ILE A 93 11.02 2.78 -2.98
N GLU A 94 11.63 3.81 -2.40
CA GLU A 94 11.06 4.52 -1.26
C GLU A 94 10.39 5.81 -1.72
N VAL A 95 9.08 5.90 -1.51
CA VAL A 95 8.30 7.12 -1.74
C VAL A 95 8.21 7.86 -0.42
N LYS A 96 8.71 9.10 -0.39
CA LYS A 96 8.67 9.98 0.77
C LYS A 96 7.74 11.16 0.51
N THR A 97 6.80 11.39 1.42
CA THR A 97 5.90 12.53 1.38
C THR A 97 6.55 13.75 2.04
N ARG A 98 6.02 14.95 1.76
CA ARG A 98 6.47 16.20 2.42
C ARG A 98 6.30 16.18 3.94
N SER A 99 5.30 15.46 4.46
CA SER A 99 5.07 15.31 5.90
C SER A 99 6.11 14.41 6.59
N GLY A 100 6.96 13.72 5.81
CA GLY A 100 8.01 12.85 6.32
C GLY A 100 7.64 11.37 6.31
N ASP A 101 6.39 11.02 5.97
CA ASP A 101 5.97 9.63 5.84
C ASP A 101 6.65 8.95 4.66
N THR A 102 7.05 7.70 4.86
CA THR A 102 7.78 6.91 3.87
C THR A 102 7.05 5.59 3.62
N ILE A 103 7.04 5.15 2.37
CA ILE A 103 6.55 3.82 2.01
C ILE A 103 7.45 3.19 0.96
N LYS A 104 7.76 1.91 1.14
CA LYS A 104 8.60 1.13 0.22
C LYS A 104 7.74 0.22 -0.62
N THR A 105 7.90 0.29 -1.93
CA THR A 105 7.01 -0.41 -2.86
C THR A 105 7.71 -0.74 -4.18
N THR A 106 7.09 -1.59 -5.01
CA THR A 106 7.60 -1.85 -6.35
C THR A 106 7.45 -0.62 -7.27
N PRO A 107 8.34 -0.42 -8.25
CA PRO A 107 8.31 0.74 -9.15
C PRO A 107 6.94 1.01 -9.81
N GLU A 108 6.23 -0.04 -10.18
CA GLU A 108 4.93 -0.02 -10.86
C GLU A 108 3.72 0.19 -9.92
N HIS A 109 3.95 0.32 -8.61
CA HIS A 109 2.89 0.53 -7.64
C HIS A 109 2.22 1.89 -7.84
N PRO A 110 0.89 1.96 -8.08
CA PRO A 110 0.23 3.21 -8.33
C PRO A 110 -0.20 3.83 -6.99
N PHE A 111 -0.14 5.15 -6.96
CA PHE A 111 -0.60 5.98 -5.87
C PHE A 111 -1.60 6.99 -6.39
N PHE A 112 -2.56 7.35 -5.55
CA PHE A 112 -3.38 8.51 -5.85
C PHE A 112 -2.61 9.81 -5.61
N VAL A 113 -2.59 10.65 -6.62
CA VAL A 113 -2.04 12.00 -6.59
C VAL A 113 -3.16 12.98 -6.83
N PHE A 114 -3.30 13.95 -5.94
CA PHE A 114 -4.25 15.05 -6.10
C PHE A 114 -3.58 16.20 -6.84
N SER A 115 -4.18 16.62 -7.96
CA SER A 115 -3.70 17.71 -8.81
C SER A 115 -4.81 18.72 -9.09
N LEU A 116 -4.48 19.83 -9.75
CA LEU A 116 -5.49 20.82 -10.20
C LEU A 116 -6.54 20.21 -11.13
N GLU A 117 -6.19 19.12 -11.84
CA GLU A 117 -7.08 18.38 -12.74
C GLU A 117 -7.86 17.27 -12.01
N GLY A 118 -7.77 17.21 -10.69
CA GLY A 118 -8.41 16.20 -9.84
C GLY A 118 -7.49 15.06 -9.41
N LEU A 119 -8.12 13.97 -8.97
CA LEU A 119 -7.44 12.78 -8.48
C LEU A 119 -7.02 11.88 -9.64
N LYS A 120 -5.73 11.52 -9.69
CA LYS A 120 -5.18 10.62 -10.71
C LYS A 120 -4.30 9.54 -10.08
N GLU A 121 -4.19 8.41 -10.75
CA GLU A 121 -3.21 7.38 -10.39
C GLU A 121 -1.85 7.71 -11.01
N LYS A 122 -0.78 7.52 -10.24
CA LYS A 122 0.60 7.70 -10.69
C LYS A 122 1.47 6.58 -10.15
N ARG A 123 2.28 5.95 -11.01
CA ARG A 123 3.26 4.94 -10.58
C ARG A 123 4.31 5.52 -9.65
N ALA A 124 4.84 4.67 -8.79
CA ALA A 124 5.86 5.01 -7.81
C ALA A 124 7.12 5.58 -8.48
N ASP A 125 7.59 4.92 -9.56
CA ASP A 125 8.77 5.36 -10.32
C ASP A 125 8.58 6.67 -11.09
N ASN A 126 7.33 7.07 -11.31
CA ASN A 126 7.00 8.33 -11.97
C ASN A 126 6.92 9.51 -11.00
N PHE A 127 7.04 9.31 -9.68
CA PHE A 127 7.19 10.44 -8.78
C PHE A 127 8.44 11.21 -9.17
N CYS A 128 8.30 12.51 -9.45
CA CYS A 128 9.46 13.37 -9.56
C CYS A 128 10.14 13.31 -8.20
N LEU A 129 11.31 12.67 -8.11
CA LEU A 129 12.25 12.93 -7.04
C LEU A 129 12.38 14.44 -7.01
N ILE A 130 11.78 15.09 -6.01
CA ILE A 130 11.88 16.54 -5.89
C ILE A 130 13.37 16.78 -5.67
N LYS A 131 14.10 17.16 -6.72
CA LYS A 131 15.31 17.95 -6.59
C LYS A 131 14.84 19.28 -6.01
N ALA A 132 14.60 19.32 -4.71
CA ALA A 132 14.36 20.57 -4.03
C ALA A 132 15.70 21.31 -4.05
N PRO A 133 15.79 22.53 -4.59
CA PRO A 133 16.95 23.35 -4.32
C PRO A 133 17.04 23.51 -2.80
N PHE A 134 18.24 23.31 -2.28
CA PHE A 134 18.60 23.57 -0.90
C PHE A 134 18.35 25.06 -0.65
N VAL A 135 17.20 25.43 -0.07
CA VAL A 135 16.95 26.79 0.38
C VAL A 135 17.11 26.77 1.90
N VAL A 136 18.29 27.16 2.35
CA VAL A 136 18.52 27.61 3.72
C VAL A 136 18.05 29.05 3.77
N SER A 137 17.10 29.35 4.66
CA SER A 137 16.80 30.69 5.15
C SER A 137 16.81 30.67 6.66
#